data_AF-A0A3P7RAW5-F1
#
_entry.id   AF-A0A3P7RAW5-F1
#
_cell.length_a   1.000
_cell.length_b   1.000
_cell.length_c   1.000
_cell.angle_alpha   90.00
_cell.angle_beta   90.00
_cell.angle_gamma   90.00
#
_symmetry.space_group_name_H-M   'P 1'
#
loop_
_entity.id
_entity.type
_entity.pdbx_description
1 polymer ?
#
loop_
_entity_poly.entity_id
_entity_poly.type
_entity_poly.pdbx_seq_one_letter_code
_entity_poly.pdbx_strand_id
1 'polypeptide(L)'
;MTKARLGSLAPQCNELKDAYESCFFDFFPRFLSGERFQQDPCSEQLAAYRDCLRGHLAGMGFNLKTLDEHRLSAADLAEAMSAASTEKPSASGKS
;
A
#
# COMPACT_ATOMS: atom_id res chain seq x y z
N MET A 1 -2.95 5.16 -24.16
CA MET A 1 -3.56 3.92 -23.66
C MET A 1 -3.74 4.07 -22.17
N THR A 2 -4.96 4.22 -21.68
CA THR A 2 -5.25 4.21 -20.24
C THR A 2 -4.90 2.83 -19.71
N LYS A 3 -3.81 2.73 -18.92
CA LYS A 3 -3.47 1.53 -18.16
C LYS A 3 -4.73 1.13 -17.40
N ALA A 4 -5.24 -0.09 -17.61
CA ALA A 4 -6.47 -0.54 -16.97
C ALA A 4 -6.36 -0.35 -15.46
N ARG A 5 -7.07 0.65 -14.91
CA ARG A 5 -7.15 0.85 -13.47
C ARG A 5 -8.17 -0.12 -12.93
N LEU A 6 -7.73 -1.01 -12.04
CA LEU A 6 -8.63 -1.88 -11.32
C LEU A 6 -9.49 -1.02 -10.41
N GLY A 7 -10.81 -1.11 -10.54
CA GLY A 7 -11.74 -0.42 -9.66
C GLY A 7 -11.57 -0.82 -8.19
N SER A 8 -12.07 0.00 -7.29
CA SER A 8 -12.22 -0.37 -5.88
C SER A 8 -13.24 -1.50 -5.74
N LEU A 9 -13.15 -2.24 -4.63
CA LEU A 9 -14.19 -3.20 -4.21
C LEU A 9 -15.55 -2.51 -4.03
N ALA A 10 -15.52 -1.21 -3.74
CA ALA A 10 -16.67 -0.35 -3.56
C ALA A 10 -16.71 0.67 -4.72
N PRO A 11 -17.58 0.50 -5.74
CA PRO A 11 -17.59 1.38 -6.91
C PRO A 11 -17.75 2.87 -6.59
N GLN A 12 -18.47 3.20 -5.51
CA GLN A 12 -18.64 4.57 -5.02
C GLN A 12 -17.34 5.21 -4.50
N CYS A 13 -16.30 4.40 -4.21
CA CYS A 13 -14.99 4.88 -3.78
C CYS A 13 -14.00 5.01 -4.96
N ASN A 14 -14.41 4.77 -6.21
CA ASN A 14 -13.52 4.79 -7.37
C ASN A 14 -12.88 6.16 -7.60
N GLU A 15 -13.64 7.26 -7.50
CA GLU A 15 -13.08 8.60 -7.72
C GLU A 15 -12.01 8.96 -6.68
N LEU A 16 -12.25 8.59 -5.41
CA LEU A 16 -11.28 8.77 -4.32
C LEU A 16 -10.03 7.90 -4.53
N LYS A 17 -10.22 6.65 -5.00
CA LYS A 17 -9.12 5.76 -5.37
C LYS A 17 -8.29 6.35 -6.50
N ASP A 18 -8.92 6.83 -7.56
CA ASP A 18 -8.24 7.41 -8.72
C ASP A 18 -7.45 8.67 -8.34
N ALA A 19 -7.98 9.51 -7.45
CA ALA A 19 -7.28 10.66 -6.90
C ALA A 19 -6.03 10.24 -6.10
N TYR A 20 -6.18 9.27 -5.20
CA TYR A 20 -5.05 8.73 -4.42
C TYR A 20 -3.99 8.10 -5.32
N GLU A 21 -4.39 7.22 -6.25
CA GLU A 21 -3.44 6.54 -7.14
C GLU A 21 -2.74 7.50 -8.10
N SER A 22 -3.41 8.56 -8.54
CA SER A 22 -2.77 9.59 -9.37
C SER A 22 -1.69 10.32 -8.59
N CYS A 23 -1.93 10.66 -7.32
CA CYS A 23 -0.90 11.18 -6.44
C CYS A 23 0.24 10.16 -6.25
N PHE A 24 -0.10 8.91 -5.93
CA PHE A 24 0.89 7.87 -5.66
C PHE A 24 1.78 7.59 -6.87
N PHE A 25 1.22 7.58 -8.09
CA PHE A 25 2.01 7.32 -9.30
C PHE A 25 2.92 8.49 -9.71
N ASP A 26 2.67 9.71 -9.25
CA ASP A 26 3.62 10.82 -9.35
C ASP A 26 4.70 10.73 -8.25
N PHE A 27 4.25 10.49 -7.01
CA PHE A 27 5.11 10.46 -5.83
C PHE A 27 6.10 9.28 -5.83
N PHE A 28 5.63 8.06 -6.11
CA PHE A 28 6.42 6.85 -5.88
C PHE A 28 7.70 6.77 -6.73
N PRO A 29 7.72 7.14 -8.02
CA PRO A 29 8.95 7.20 -8.81
C PRO A 29 9.98 8.20 -8.25
N ARG A 30 9.53 9.35 -7.74
CA ARG A 30 10.39 10.37 -7.12
C ARG A 30 11.00 9.87 -5.81
N PHE A 31 10.18 9.20 -5.00
CA PHE A 31 10.64 8.48 -3.82
C PHE A 31 11.72 7.44 -4.16
N LEU A 32 11.51 6.61 -5.19
CA LEU A 32 12.50 5.63 -5.66
C LEU A 32 13.78 6.29 -6.19
N SER A 33 13.68 7.52 -6.70
CA SER A 33 14.82 8.32 -7.17
C SER A 33 15.61 8.99 -6.03
N GLY A 34 15.22 8.75 -4.78
CA GLY A 34 15.92 9.25 -3.59
C GLY A 34 15.43 10.61 -3.09
N GLU A 35 14.35 11.15 -3.66
CA GLU A 35 13.73 12.36 -3.13
C GLU A 35 13.20 12.10 -1.71
N ARG A 36 13.51 13.02 -0.79
CA ARG A 36 13.11 12.92 0.63
C ARG A 36 11.91 13.80 0.89
N PHE A 37 10.87 13.19 1.44
CA PHE A 37 9.63 13.87 1.82
C PHE A 37 9.55 13.90 3.34
N GLN A 38 9.22 15.06 3.91
CA GLN A 38 9.03 15.18 5.37
C GLN A 38 7.72 14.53 5.83
N GLN A 39 6.73 14.47 4.94
CA GLN A 39 5.41 13.88 5.16
C GLN A 39 4.96 13.17 3.90
N ASP A 40 4.01 12.24 4.03
CA ASP A 40 3.39 11.58 2.89
C ASP A 40 2.56 12.60 2.08
N PRO A 41 2.96 12.91 0.82
CA PRO A 41 2.27 13.90 -0.01
C PRO A 41 0.87 13.44 -0.46
N CYS A 42 0.54 12.16 -0.31
CA CYS A 42 -0.75 11.58 -0.69
C CYS A 42 -1.63 11.23 0.52
N SER A 43 -1.25 11.69 1.71
CA SER A 43 -1.91 11.31 2.98
C SER A 43 -3.38 11.69 3.05
N GLU A 44 -3.78 12.86 2.54
CA GLU A 44 -5.18 13.30 2.54
C GLU A 44 -6.05 12.46 1.60
N GLN A 45 -5.58 12.22 0.38
CA GLN A 45 -6.27 11.39 -0.60
C GLN A 45 -6.36 9.94 -0.11
N LEU A 46 -5.30 9.44 0.50
CA LEU A 46 -5.28 8.10 1.12
C LEU A 46 -6.30 8.01 2.24
N ALA A 47 -6.37 9.00 3.13
CA ALA A 47 -7.34 9.03 4.22
C ALA A 47 -8.77 9.00 3.69
N ALA A 48 -9.10 9.87 2.73
CA ALA A 48 -10.43 9.93 2.12
C ALA A 48 -10.82 8.59 1.46
N TYR A 49 -9.95 8.00 0.66
CA TYR A 49 -10.20 6.71 0.02
C TYR A 49 -10.37 5.58 1.05
N ARG A 50 -9.47 5.51 2.05
CA ARG A 50 -9.52 4.51 3.12
C ARG A 50 -10.83 4.60 3.90
N ASP A 51 -11.26 5.80 4.25
CA ASP A 51 -12.44 6.01 5.07
C ASP A 51 -13.73 5.63 4.30
N CYS A 52 -13.80 5.94 3.00
CA CYS A 52 -14.86 5.45 2.12
C CYS A 52 -14.93 3.91 2.10
N LEU A 53 -13.78 3.26 1.87
CA LEU A 53 -13.72 1.80 1.77
C LEU A 53 -14.04 1.11 3.10
N ARG A 54 -13.53 1.63 4.22
CA ARG A 54 -13.82 1.10 5.57
C ARG A 54 -15.28 1.26 5.93
N GLY A 55 -15.91 2.38 5.56
CA GLY A 55 -17.35 2.58 5.72
C GLY A 55 -18.16 1.54 4.94
N HIS A 56 -17.78 1.26 3.69
CA HIS A 56 -18.44 0.23 2.88
C HIS A 56 -18.27 -1.18 3.45
N LEU A 57 -17.05 -1.56 3.85
CA LEU A 57 -16.77 -2.87 4.45
C LEU A 57 -17.55 -3.06 5.77
N ALA A 58 -17.58 -2.05 6.64
CA ALA A 58 -18.38 -2.10 7.86
C ALA A 58 -19.88 -2.24 7.56
N GLY A 59 -20.40 -1.53 6.55
CA GLY A 59 -21.78 -1.65 6.10
C GLY A 59 -22.15 -3.03 5.56
N MET A 60 -21.18 -3.78 5.01
CA MET A 60 -21.34 -5.17 4.61
C MET A 60 -21.18 -6.18 5.77
N GLY A 61 -20.92 -5.71 6.99
CA GLY A 61 -20.75 -6.56 8.17
C GLY A 61 -19.34 -7.13 8.38
N PHE A 62 -18.32 -6.59 7.70
CA PHE A 62 -16.95 -7.00 7.96
C PHE A 62 -16.48 -6.53 9.34
N ASN A 63 -15.80 -7.41 10.07
CA ASN A 63 -15.10 -7.05 11.30
C ASN A 63 -13.77 -6.35 10.96
N LEU A 64 -13.77 -5.02 11.02
CA LEU A 64 -12.59 -4.21 10.70
C LEU A 64 -11.40 -4.51 11.62
N LYS A 65 -11.64 -4.92 12.87
CA LYS A 65 -10.57 -5.26 13.83
C LYS A 65 -9.83 -6.52 13.39
N THR A 66 -10.54 -7.56 12.99
CA THR A 66 -9.94 -8.79 12.44
C THR A 66 -9.18 -8.51 11.14
N LEU A 67 -9.70 -7.62 10.29
CA LEU A 67 -9.00 -7.17 9.10
C LEU A 67 -7.67 -6.49 9.43
N ASP A 68 -7.66 -5.65 10.46
CA ASP A 68 -6.46 -4.93 10.90
C ASP A 68 -5.43 -5.88 11.55
N GLU A 69 -5.86 -6.94 12.25
CA GLU A 69 -4.99 -7.99 12.83
C GLU A 69 -4.18 -8.76 11.77
N HIS A 70 -4.70 -8.86 10.53
CA HIS A 70 -3.99 -9.49 9.43
C HIS A 70 -2.97 -8.57 8.72
N ARG A 71 -2.92 -7.28 9.07
CA ARG A 71 -1.90 -6.36 8.53
C ARG A 71 -0.62 -6.50 9.34
N LEU A 72 0.51 -6.66 8.64
CA LEU A 72 1.82 -6.53 9.28
C LEU A 72 1.98 -5.14 9.87
N SER A 73 2.42 -5.07 11.12
CA SER A 73 2.83 -3.80 11.70
C SER A 73 4.13 -3.32 11.02
N ALA A 74 4.44 -2.03 11.19
CA ALA A 74 5.72 -1.50 10.71
C ALA A 74 6.92 -2.23 11.34
N ALA A 75 6.78 -2.66 12.60
CA ALA A 75 7.80 -3.43 13.29
C ALA A 75 7.95 -4.83 12.67
N ASP A 76 6.84 -5.54 12.43
CA ASP A 76 6.88 -6.87 11.83
C ASP A 76 7.42 -6.85 10.40
N LEU A 77 7.09 -5.80 9.63
CA LEU A 77 7.63 -5.61 8.29
C LEU A 77 9.14 -5.30 8.32
N ALA A 78 9.59 -4.46 9.25
CA ALA A 78 11.01 -4.16 9.41
C ALA A 78 11.81 -5.41 9.81
N GLU A 79 11.27 -6.24 10.70
CA GLU A 79 11.85 -7.52 11.09
C GLU A 79 11.93 -8.48 9.88
N ALA A 80 10.83 -8.64 9.14
CA ALA A 80 10.79 -9.50 7.95
C ALA A 80 11.79 -9.06 6.86
N MET A 81 11.93 -7.75 6.62
CA MET A 81 12.90 -7.20 5.66
C MET A 81 14.35 -7.38 6.13
N SER A 82 14.59 -7.27 7.45
CA SER A 82 15.92 -7.47 8.05
C SER A 82 16.33 -8.95 8.00
N ALA A 83 15.41 -9.87 8.29
CA ALA A 83 15.62 -11.32 8.15
C ALA A 83 15.93 -11.71 6.69
N ALA A 84 15.16 -11.18 5.73
CA ALA A 84 15.37 -11.42 4.29
C ALA A 84 16.73 -10.96 3.77
N SER A 85 17.38 -9.99 4.44
CA SER A 85 18.71 -9.48 4.04
C SER A 85 19.86 -10.41 4.49
N THR A 86 19.59 -11.42 5.32
CA THR A 86 20.61 -12.33 5.86
C THR A 86 20.73 -13.67 5.14
N GLU A 87 19.76 -14.05 4.29
CA GLU A 87 19.88 -15.23 3.41
C GLU A 87 20.78 -14.94 2.20
N LYS A 88 22.08 -15.16 2.39
CA LYS A 88 23.12 -15.13 1.35
C LYS A 88 22.82 -16.19 0.26
N PRO A 89 22.91 -15.89 -1.04
CA PRO A 89 22.84 -16.91 -2.09
C PRO A 89 24.01 -17.87 -1.91
N SER A 90 23.72 -19.14 -1.63
CA SER A 90 24.73 -20.21 -1.66
C SER A 90 25.07 -20.50 -3.12
N ALA A 91 26.12 -19.84 -3.62
CA ALA A 91 26.77 -20.22 -4.86
C ALA A 91 27.43 -21.59 -4.67
N SER A 92 26.74 -22.67 -5.06
CA SER A 92 27.38 -23.98 -5.27
C SER A 92 27.78 -24.12 -6.73
N GLY A 93 28.89 -23.48 -7.10
CA GLY A 93 29.69 -23.88 -8.26
C GLY A 93 30.54 -25.08 -7.87
N LYS A 94 30.29 -26.24 -8.49
CA LYS A 94 31.08 -27.46 -8.31
C LYS A 94 32.03 -27.61 -9.52
N SER A 95 33.26 -28.00 -9.19
CA SER A 95 34.47 -28.15 -10.02
C SER A 95 34.29 -28.73 -11.42
#